data_AF-A0A7X9HP79-F1
#
_entry.id   AF-A0A7X9HP79-F1
#
_cell.length_a   1.000
_cell.length_b   1.000
_cell.length_c   1.000
_cell.angle_alpha   90.00
_cell.angle_beta   90.00
_cell.angle_gamma   90.00
#
_symmetry.space_group_name_H-M   'P 1'
#
loop_
_entity.id
_entity.type
_entity.pdbx_description
1 polymer ?
#
loop_
_entity_poly.entity_id
_entity_poly.type
_entity_poly.pdbx_seq_one_letter_code
_entity_poly.pdbx_strand_id
1 'polypeptide(L)'
;MIVSSGNYSYQPQIDPKRIIAIWGFSEATLGGILHALKIPLTGMFVGGIAVVLITLLAHYSQKKSAILNATITVIIIKAVISPHSPLAAYFAVALQGVLGYIFFSTIRIEKVAALLLGFFALLFSALQKFIVLTIVFGNTLWKSLDDFVNFILIQLNINSSNYSLSFSILLISIYSLVHISIGIYLALKAVSLPKKLAVKSHLLTEAFKVYLTEDLFSGKKSTKPKRWFKKKSGILLIVFLVLLMILTYLSPGFEKNRAYEILVMLVRSFVITFIWFVIVSPYVITKFNKFIEKNKFERASEINKVTALFPEFRKIINYTWKASAEYKKLKRIRKFLSDSIVLMLITKINTDG
;
A
#
# COMPACT_ATOMS: atom_id res chain seq x y z
N MET A 1 15.18 48.38 -23.14
CA MET A 1 16.09 47.66 -22.22
C MET A 1 15.57 46.25 -22.05
N ILE A 2 16.29 45.27 -22.59
CA ILE A 2 15.95 43.85 -22.54
C ILE A 2 16.28 43.37 -21.12
N VAL A 3 15.26 42.96 -20.38
CA VAL A 3 15.43 42.35 -19.05
C VAL A 3 15.99 40.95 -19.28
N SER A 4 17.26 40.78 -18.89
CA SER A 4 17.97 39.51 -18.83
C SER A 4 17.18 38.49 -18.02
N SER A 5 16.75 37.42 -18.69
CA SER A 5 16.18 36.22 -18.09
C SER A 5 17.28 35.44 -17.36
N GLY A 6 17.54 35.82 -16.11
CA GLY A 6 18.35 35.05 -15.19
C GLY A 6 17.74 33.67 -14.97
N ASN A 7 18.31 32.64 -15.59
CA ASN A 7 18.06 31.22 -15.31
C ASN A 7 18.57 30.86 -13.91
N TYR A 8 17.86 31.31 -12.86
CA TYR A 8 18.01 30.72 -11.53
C TYR A 8 17.06 29.53 -11.43
N SER A 9 17.57 28.34 -11.75
CA SER A 9 16.91 27.07 -11.50
C SER A 9 16.89 26.77 -10.00
N TYR A 10 16.09 27.52 -9.25
CA TYR A 10 15.85 27.27 -7.82
C TYR A 10 15.20 25.89 -7.65
N GLN A 11 16.01 24.88 -7.28
CA GLN A 11 15.50 23.60 -6.84
C GLN A 11 15.12 23.73 -5.35
N PRO A 12 13.86 23.53 -4.96
CA PRO A 12 13.47 23.59 -3.57
C PRO A 12 14.23 22.50 -2.81
N GLN A 13 15.03 22.89 -1.81
CA GLN A 13 15.70 21.97 -0.93
C GLN A 13 14.65 21.35 0.00
N ILE A 14 14.17 20.16 -0.36
CA ILE A 14 13.18 19.42 0.43
C ILE A 14 13.92 18.70 1.56
N ASP A 15 13.49 18.93 2.80
CA ASP A 15 14.01 18.22 3.97
C ASP A 15 13.63 16.72 3.89
N PRO A 16 14.61 15.79 3.88
CA PRO A 16 14.35 14.35 3.94
C PRO A 16 13.35 13.93 5.03
N LYS A 17 13.34 14.60 6.18
CA LYS A 17 12.41 14.30 7.29
C LYS A 17 10.95 14.46 6.88
N ARG A 18 10.63 15.40 5.98
CA ARG A 18 9.26 15.56 5.45
C ARG A 18 8.86 14.38 4.59
N ILE A 19 9.78 13.86 3.79
CA ILE A 19 9.55 12.69 2.95
C ILE A 19 9.27 11.47 3.85
N ILE A 20 10.06 11.29 4.91
CA ILE A 20 9.86 10.24 5.93
C ILE A 20 8.49 10.41 6.61
N ALA A 21 8.11 11.64 6.95
CA ALA A 21 6.84 11.94 7.58
C ALA A 21 5.65 11.63 6.69
N ILE A 22 5.70 12.02 5.41
CA ILE A 22 4.65 11.70 4.44
C ILE A 22 4.57 10.18 4.25
N TRP A 23 5.71 9.48 4.25
CA TRP A 23 5.73 8.03 4.13
C TRP A 23 5.07 7.37 5.33
N GLY A 24 5.50 7.72 6.54
CA GLY A 24 4.89 7.27 7.79
C GLY A 24 3.40 7.57 7.87
N PHE A 25 2.99 8.78 7.49
CA PHE A 25 1.60 9.19 7.47
C PHE A 25 0.78 8.37 6.49
N SER A 26 1.30 8.11 5.28
CA SER A 26 0.63 7.28 4.28
C SER A 26 0.50 5.82 4.72
N GLU A 27 1.53 5.26 5.34
CA GLU A 27 1.54 3.88 5.84
C GLU A 27 0.60 3.66 7.01
N ALA A 28 0.58 4.60 7.95
CA ALA A 28 -0.24 4.54 9.15
C ALA A 28 -1.71 4.89 8.87
N THR A 29 -1.95 5.97 8.11
CA THR A 29 -3.31 6.48 7.87
C THR A 29 -3.97 5.77 6.70
N LEU A 30 -3.41 5.88 5.50
CA LEU A 30 -4.01 5.31 4.29
C LEU A 30 -3.91 3.79 4.35
N GLY A 31 -2.74 3.24 4.70
CA GLY A 31 -2.59 1.79 4.90
C GLY A 31 -3.53 1.24 5.98
N GLY A 32 -3.61 1.88 7.14
CA GLY A 32 -4.50 1.47 8.23
C GLY A 32 -5.98 1.47 7.83
N ILE A 33 -6.45 2.54 7.18
CA ILE A 33 -7.85 2.65 6.70
C ILE A 33 -8.14 1.58 5.65
N LEU A 34 -7.27 1.42 4.65
CA LEU A 34 -7.50 0.48 3.56
C LEU A 34 -7.50 -0.98 4.06
N HIS A 35 -6.64 -1.32 5.02
CA HIS A 35 -6.64 -2.63 5.66
C HIS A 35 -7.90 -2.87 6.49
N ALA A 36 -8.34 -1.89 7.28
CA ALA A 36 -9.55 -1.99 8.09
C ALA A 36 -10.82 -2.14 7.21
N LEU A 37 -10.88 -1.42 6.09
CA LEU A 37 -11.99 -1.47 5.13
C LEU A 37 -11.91 -2.66 4.15
N LYS A 38 -10.86 -3.51 4.25
CA LYS A 38 -10.61 -4.66 3.37
C LYS A 38 -10.65 -4.30 1.88
N ILE A 39 -10.14 -3.13 1.52
CA ILE A 39 -10.19 -2.65 0.12
C ILE A 39 -9.23 -3.53 -0.72
N PRO A 40 -9.70 -4.10 -1.86
CA PRO A 40 -8.82 -4.83 -2.76
C PRO A 40 -7.73 -3.91 -3.30
N LEU A 41 -6.57 -4.47 -3.67
CA LEU A 41 -5.43 -3.70 -4.21
C LEU A 41 -4.81 -2.69 -3.24
N THR A 42 -5.07 -2.77 -1.93
CA THR A 42 -4.44 -1.90 -0.91
C THR A 42 -2.92 -1.78 -1.06
N GLY A 43 -2.24 -2.91 -1.29
CA GLY A 43 -0.78 -2.96 -1.45
C GLY A 43 -0.26 -2.18 -2.65
N MET A 44 -1.06 -2.03 -3.70
CA MET A 44 -0.73 -1.22 -4.87
C MET A 44 -0.71 0.27 -4.55
N PHE A 45 -1.69 0.76 -3.80
CA PHE A 45 -1.75 2.18 -3.41
C PHE A 45 -0.63 2.53 -2.42
N VAL A 46 -0.53 1.76 -1.34
CA VAL A 46 0.42 2.01 -0.26
C VAL A 46 1.86 1.81 -0.77
N GLY A 47 2.13 0.68 -1.43
CA GLY A 47 3.44 0.40 -2.00
C GLY A 47 3.82 1.34 -3.15
N GLY A 48 2.85 1.76 -3.96
CA GLY A 48 3.08 2.76 -4.99
C GLY A 48 3.51 4.12 -4.43
N ILE A 49 2.87 4.57 -3.35
CA ILE A 49 3.28 5.79 -2.62
C ILE A 49 4.68 5.60 -2.02
N ALA A 50 4.97 4.45 -1.42
CA ALA A 50 6.29 4.14 -0.88
C ALA A 50 7.39 4.21 -1.96
N VAL A 51 7.15 3.66 -3.17
CA VAL A 51 8.09 3.75 -4.30
C VAL A 51 8.42 5.21 -4.64
N VAL A 52 7.40 6.07 -4.69
CA VAL A 52 7.60 7.51 -4.96
C VAL A 52 8.42 8.16 -3.86
N LEU A 53 8.07 7.93 -2.59
CA LEU A 53 8.71 8.58 -1.45
C LEU A 53 10.13 8.08 -1.22
N ILE A 54 10.40 6.78 -1.38
CA ILE A 54 11.76 6.23 -1.32
C ILE A 54 12.62 6.80 -2.44
N THR A 55 12.08 6.94 -3.65
CA THR A 55 12.81 7.56 -4.77
C THR A 55 13.15 9.02 -4.47
N LEU A 56 12.19 9.81 -3.98
CA LEU A 56 12.44 11.19 -3.54
C LEU A 56 13.46 11.25 -2.40
N LEU A 57 13.35 10.35 -1.43
CA LEU A 57 14.27 10.28 -0.30
C LEU A 57 15.69 9.99 -0.79
N ALA A 58 15.85 9.06 -1.73
CA ALA A 58 17.13 8.75 -2.35
C ALA A 58 17.72 9.94 -3.11
N HIS A 59 16.87 10.77 -3.73
CA HIS A 59 17.26 11.96 -4.48
C HIS A 59 17.75 13.10 -3.57
N TYR A 60 17.01 13.39 -2.48
CA TYR A 60 17.32 14.51 -1.59
C TYR A 60 18.24 14.19 -0.40
N SER A 61 18.50 12.91 -0.12
CA SER A 61 19.39 12.51 0.97
C SER A 61 20.86 12.48 0.55
N GLN A 62 21.74 12.98 1.41
CA GLN A 62 23.20 12.93 1.20
C GLN A 62 23.75 11.49 1.22
N LYS A 63 23.23 10.64 2.11
CA LYS A 63 23.67 9.24 2.26
C LYS A 63 22.50 8.29 1.96
N LYS A 64 22.75 7.23 1.20
CA LYS A 64 21.72 6.24 0.84
C LYS A 64 21.24 5.42 2.04
N SER A 65 22.05 5.29 3.09
CA SER A 65 21.65 4.68 4.37
C SER A 65 20.48 5.41 5.05
N ALA A 66 20.19 6.66 4.66
CA ALA A 66 18.98 7.37 5.09
C ALA A 66 17.69 6.60 4.76
N ILE A 67 17.68 5.79 3.70
CA ILE A 67 16.52 4.96 3.33
C ILE A 67 16.24 3.90 4.40
N LEU A 68 17.27 3.23 4.92
CA LEU A 68 17.10 2.22 5.97
C LEU A 68 16.63 2.85 7.28
N ASN A 69 17.23 3.99 7.66
CA ASN A 69 16.80 4.75 8.84
C ASN A 69 15.34 5.17 8.72
N ALA A 70 14.96 5.75 7.57
CA ALA A 70 13.58 6.10 7.28
C ALA A 70 12.63 4.90 7.36
N THR A 71 13.05 3.74 6.83
CA THR A 71 12.25 2.51 6.83
C THR A 71 11.93 2.07 8.26
N ILE A 72 12.93 2.07 9.14
CA ILE A 72 12.75 1.74 10.56
C ILE A 72 11.78 2.73 11.20
N THR A 73 12.00 4.03 11.00
CA THR A 73 11.13 5.09 11.53
C THR A 73 9.68 4.93 11.07
N VAL A 74 9.46 4.63 9.78
CA VAL A 74 8.12 4.42 9.19
C VAL A 74 7.45 3.17 9.74
N ILE A 75 8.19 2.06 9.92
CA ILE A 75 7.66 0.83 10.54
C ILE A 75 7.19 1.12 11.97
N ILE A 76 7.97 1.87 12.76
CA ILE A 76 7.61 2.22 14.13
C ILE A 76 6.39 3.13 14.15
N ILE A 77 6.34 4.16 13.31
CA ILE A 77 5.17 5.04 13.17
C ILE A 77 3.92 4.21 12.83
N LYS A 78 4.02 3.29 11.87
CA LYS A 78 2.92 2.38 11.52
C LYS A 78 2.51 1.51 12.71
N ALA A 79 3.45 1.04 13.51
CA ALA A 79 3.18 0.21 14.68
C ALA A 79 2.51 1.00 15.80
N VAL A 80 2.95 2.23 16.05
CA VAL A 80 2.41 3.11 17.09
C VAL A 80 1.00 3.60 16.73
N ILE A 81 0.77 3.98 15.48
CA ILE A 81 -0.49 4.60 15.05
C ILE A 81 -1.53 3.54 14.62
N SER A 82 -1.09 2.41 14.08
CA SER A 82 -1.96 1.34 13.59
C SER A 82 -1.50 -0.04 14.07
N PRO A 83 -1.48 -0.30 15.40
CA PRO A 83 -0.90 -1.51 16.00
C PRO A 83 -1.59 -2.81 15.57
N HIS A 84 -2.83 -2.72 15.08
CA HIS A 84 -3.61 -3.87 14.60
C HIS A 84 -3.38 -4.20 13.13
N SER A 85 -2.42 -3.55 12.46
CA SER A 85 -2.06 -3.89 11.09
C SER A 85 -1.50 -5.33 11.03
N PRO A 86 -1.79 -6.11 9.98
CA PRO A 86 -1.22 -7.44 9.83
C PRO A 86 0.32 -7.39 9.76
N LEU A 87 1.00 -8.40 10.30
CA LEU A 87 2.47 -8.49 10.26
C LEU A 87 3.03 -8.37 8.83
N ALA A 88 2.33 -8.99 7.88
CA ALA A 88 2.55 -8.91 6.45
C ALA A 88 2.73 -7.47 5.92
N ALA A 89 2.00 -6.50 6.49
CA ALA A 89 2.08 -5.09 6.09
C ALA A 89 3.39 -4.43 6.56
N TYR A 90 3.86 -4.73 7.78
CA TYR A 90 5.16 -4.23 8.25
C TYR A 90 6.31 -4.85 7.45
N PHE A 91 6.19 -6.14 7.12
CA PHE A 91 7.17 -6.83 6.28
C PHE A 91 7.25 -6.21 4.88
N ALA A 92 6.10 -5.85 4.28
CA ALA A 92 6.07 -5.18 2.99
C ALA A 92 6.83 -3.83 3.01
N VAL A 93 6.64 -3.01 4.05
CA VAL A 93 7.37 -1.74 4.23
C VAL A 93 8.87 -1.98 4.38
N ALA A 94 9.25 -2.97 5.20
CA ALA A 94 10.65 -3.34 5.39
C ALA A 94 11.31 -3.75 4.06
N LEU A 95 10.64 -4.60 3.29
CA LEU A 95 11.13 -5.05 2.00
C LEU A 95 11.27 -3.90 1.00
N GLN A 96 10.27 -3.01 0.91
CA GLN A 96 10.34 -1.82 0.06
C GLN A 96 11.55 -0.95 0.40
N GLY A 97 11.77 -0.69 1.69
CA GLY A 97 12.90 0.08 2.18
C GLY A 97 14.25 -0.57 1.90
N VAL A 98 14.38 -1.87 2.15
CA VAL A 98 15.60 -2.65 1.90
C VAL A 98 15.91 -2.71 0.40
N LEU A 99 14.92 -3.02 -0.44
CA LEU A 99 15.09 -3.00 -1.90
C LEU A 99 15.46 -1.60 -2.39
N GLY A 100 14.83 -0.56 -1.84
CA GLY A 100 15.17 0.82 -2.13
C GLY A 100 16.62 1.13 -1.80
N TYR A 101 17.07 0.77 -0.61
CA TYR A 101 18.48 0.92 -0.22
C TYR A 101 19.41 0.20 -1.20
N ILE A 102 19.19 -1.09 -1.45
CA ILE A 102 20.02 -1.92 -2.34
C ILE A 102 20.10 -1.32 -3.74
N PHE A 103 18.96 -0.98 -4.35
CA PHE A 103 18.95 -0.45 -5.72
C PHE A 103 19.59 0.93 -5.80
N PHE A 104 19.28 1.85 -4.88
CA PHE A 104 19.86 3.20 -4.91
C PHE A 104 21.31 3.28 -4.39
N SER A 105 21.81 2.25 -3.67
CA SER A 105 23.22 2.15 -3.29
C SER A 105 24.08 1.55 -4.39
N THR A 106 23.54 0.57 -5.13
CA THR A 106 24.32 -0.21 -6.10
C THR A 106 24.23 0.37 -7.52
N ILE A 107 23.08 0.93 -7.89
CA ILE A 107 22.83 1.40 -9.26
C ILE A 107 23.03 2.91 -9.35
N ARG A 108 23.97 3.32 -10.20
CA ARG A 108 24.32 4.74 -10.40
C ARG A 108 23.20 5.54 -11.06
N ILE A 109 22.43 4.90 -11.96
CA ILE A 109 21.38 5.56 -12.72
C ILE A 109 20.09 5.57 -11.90
N GLU A 110 19.73 6.73 -11.35
CA GLU A 110 18.54 6.92 -10.49
C GLU A 110 17.26 6.38 -11.13
N LYS A 111 17.07 6.62 -12.45
CA LYS A 111 15.91 6.11 -13.19
C LYS A 111 15.82 4.59 -13.19
N VAL A 112 16.95 3.90 -13.35
CA VAL A 112 16.99 2.42 -13.36
C VAL A 112 16.74 1.89 -11.95
N ALA A 113 17.37 2.49 -10.94
CA ALA A 113 17.13 2.13 -9.54
C ALA A 113 15.65 2.27 -9.14
N ALA A 114 15.03 3.40 -9.50
CA ALA A 114 13.61 3.64 -9.25
C ALA A 114 12.70 2.64 -9.97
N LEU A 115 13.01 2.31 -11.23
CA LEU A 115 12.25 1.32 -12.02
C LEU A 115 12.31 -0.07 -11.40
N LEU A 116 13.50 -0.53 -10.98
CA LEU A 116 13.66 -1.80 -10.30
C LEU A 116 12.94 -1.82 -8.95
N LEU A 117 13.03 -0.72 -8.18
CA LEU A 117 12.26 -0.58 -6.95
C LEU A 117 10.76 -0.72 -7.21
N GLY A 118 10.22 0.04 -8.18
CA GLY A 118 8.82 -0.01 -8.56
C GLY A 118 8.37 -1.40 -9.01
N PHE A 119 9.18 -2.08 -9.82
CA PHE A 119 8.94 -3.43 -10.28
C PHE A 119 8.89 -4.42 -9.11
N PHE A 120 9.98 -4.55 -8.34
CA PHE A 120 10.09 -5.57 -7.31
C PHE A 120 9.17 -5.31 -6.11
N ALA A 121 9.00 -4.05 -5.69
CA ALA A 121 8.11 -3.71 -4.58
C ALA A 121 6.66 -4.11 -4.86
N LEU A 122 6.14 -3.79 -6.06
CA LEU A 122 4.76 -4.10 -6.41
C LEU A 122 4.57 -5.53 -6.92
N LEU A 123 5.58 -6.14 -7.53
CA LEU A 123 5.56 -7.58 -7.83
C LEU A 123 5.47 -8.39 -6.53
N PHE A 124 6.31 -8.07 -5.53
CA PHE A 124 6.25 -8.76 -4.24
C PHE A 124 4.89 -8.58 -3.57
N SER A 125 4.36 -7.34 -3.56
CA SER A 125 3.02 -7.09 -3.02
C SER A 125 1.93 -7.87 -3.75
N ALA A 126 2.09 -8.13 -5.05
CA ALA A 126 1.13 -8.91 -5.82
C ALA A 126 1.22 -10.40 -5.46
N LEU A 127 2.44 -10.95 -5.48
CA LEU A 127 2.71 -12.37 -5.26
C LEU A 127 2.47 -12.82 -3.82
N GLN A 128 2.63 -11.93 -2.83
CA GLN A 128 2.48 -12.27 -1.41
C GLN A 128 1.16 -13.00 -1.11
N LYS A 129 0.03 -12.53 -1.66
CA LYS A 129 -1.27 -13.19 -1.45
C LYS A 129 -1.34 -14.57 -2.08
N PHE A 130 -0.80 -14.71 -3.29
CA PHE A 130 -0.78 -15.99 -4.00
C PHE A 130 0.12 -17.00 -3.29
N ILE A 131 1.29 -16.57 -2.81
CA ILE A 131 2.18 -17.42 -2.01
C ILE A 131 1.46 -17.92 -0.76
N VAL A 132 0.79 -17.04 -0.01
CA VAL A 132 0.03 -17.44 1.19
C VAL A 132 -1.10 -18.41 0.84
N LEU A 133 -1.87 -18.15 -0.22
CA LEU A 133 -2.93 -19.04 -0.67
C LEU A 133 -2.39 -20.42 -1.07
N THR A 134 -1.29 -20.48 -1.82
CA THR A 134 -0.65 -21.74 -2.23
C THR A 134 -0.06 -22.49 -1.03
N ILE A 135 0.49 -21.79 -0.04
CA ILE A 135 0.99 -22.44 1.18
C ILE A 135 -0.17 -23.07 1.96
N VAL A 136 -1.27 -22.32 2.15
CA VAL A 136 -2.41 -22.76 2.97
C VAL A 136 -3.23 -23.85 2.28
N PHE A 137 -3.58 -23.65 1.02
CA PHE A 137 -4.51 -24.52 0.27
C PHE A 137 -3.81 -25.45 -0.73
N GLY A 138 -2.51 -25.28 -1.00
CA GLY A 138 -1.79 -26.08 -1.98
C GLY A 138 -2.17 -25.77 -3.43
N ASN A 139 -1.65 -26.60 -4.35
CA ASN A 139 -2.00 -26.52 -5.77
C ASN A 139 -3.45 -26.96 -6.05
N THR A 140 -4.08 -27.68 -5.13
CA THR A 140 -5.47 -28.12 -5.23
C THR A 140 -6.43 -26.96 -5.43
N LEU A 141 -6.18 -25.81 -4.77
CA LEU A 141 -6.97 -24.58 -4.95
C LEU A 141 -6.96 -24.11 -6.41
N TRP A 142 -5.78 -24.05 -7.02
CA TRP A 142 -5.60 -23.58 -8.41
C TRP A 142 -6.20 -24.58 -9.40
N LYS A 143 -5.99 -25.89 -9.17
CA LYS A 143 -6.61 -26.95 -9.97
C LYS A 143 -8.13 -26.88 -9.91
N SER A 144 -8.72 -26.68 -8.73
CA SER A 144 -10.17 -26.53 -8.57
C SER A 144 -10.71 -25.28 -9.28
N LEU A 145 -9.95 -24.18 -9.30
CA LEU A 145 -10.33 -22.98 -10.04
C LEU A 145 -10.31 -23.23 -11.56
N ASP A 146 -9.28 -23.93 -12.06
CA ASP A 146 -9.18 -24.31 -13.47
C ASP A 146 -10.33 -25.26 -13.88
N ASP A 147 -10.60 -26.28 -13.06
CA ASP A 147 -11.70 -27.22 -13.28
C ASP A 147 -13.07 -26.51 -13.31
N PHE A 148 -13.28 -25.53 -12.42
CA PHE A 148 -14.51 -24.75 -12.38
C PHE A 148 -14.71 -23.90 -13.64
N VAL A 149 -13.65 -23.23 -14.12
CA VAL A 149 -13.73 -22.45 -15.36
C VAL A 149 -13.93 -23.35 -16.57
N ASN A 150 -13.24 -24.49 -16.61
CA ASN A 150 -13.44 -25.49 -17.67
C ASN A 150 -14.89 -25.98 -17.71
N PHE A 151 -15.49 -26.23 -16.55
CA PHE A 151 -16.91 -26.58 -16.45
C PHE A 151 -17.81 -25.48 -17.04
N ILE A 152 -17.58 -24.21 -16.72
CA ILE A 152 -18.35 -23.08 -17.28
C ILE A 152 -18.18 -23.02 -18.81
N LEU A 153 -16.95 -23.14 -19.32
CA LEU A 153 -16.68 -23.06 -20.76
C LEU A 153 -17.41 -24.17 -21.54
N ILE A 154 -17.44 -25.39 -21.00
CA ILE A 154 -18.20 -26.51 -21.57
C ILE A 154 -19.70 -26.17 -21.61
N GLN A 155 -20.26 -25.64 -20.53
CA GLN A 155 -21.69 -25.26 -20.48
C GLN A 155 -22.06 -24.12 -21.44
N LEU A 156 -21.09 -23.29 -21.83
CA LEU A 156 -21.27 -22.21 -22.80
C LEU A 156 -20.97 -22.64 -24.24
N ASN A 157 -20.72 -23.95 -24.49
CA ASN A 157 -20.27 -24.48 -25.77
C ASN A 157 -19.02 -23.79 -26.35
N ILE A 158 -18.15 -23.28 -25.47
CA ILE A 158 -16.87 -22.70 -25.88
C ILE A 158 -15.83 -23.81 -25.88
N ASN A 159 -15.38 -24.23 -27.07
CA ASN A 159 -14.34 -25.25 -27.20
C ASN A 159 -13.02 -24.74 -26.60
N SER A 160 -12.68 -25.27 -25.43
CA SER A 160 -11.42 -25.00 -24.72
C SER A 160 -10.24 -25.85 -25.21
N SER A 161 -10.47 -26.77 -26.17
CA SER A 161 -9.47 -27.73 -26.67
C SER A 161 -8.21 -27.10 -27.28
N ASN A 162 -8.26 -25.83 -27.65
CA ASN A 162 -7.15 -25.12 -28.28
C ASN A 162 -6.34 -24.24 -27.32
N TYR A 163 -6.72 -24.16 -26.04
CA TYR A 163 -6.07 -23.30 -25.06
C TYR A 163 -5.37 -24.14 -23.99
N SER A 164 -4.04 -24.22 -24.06
CA SER A 164 -3.20 -24.94 -23.09
C SER A 164 -2.91 -24.13 -21.81
N LEU A 165 -3.38 -22.89 -21.71
CA LEU A 165 -3.07 -22.01 -20.60
C LEU A 165 -4.07 -22.21 -19.45
N SER A 166 -3.57 -22.60 -18.27
CA SER A 166 -4.34 -22.63 -17.02
C SER A 166 -4.94 -21.25 -16.72
N PHE A 167 -6.23 -21.21 -16.42
CA PHE A 167 -6.94 -19.98 -16.05
C PHE A 167 -6.34 -19.35 -14.79
N SER A 168 -5.92 -20.16 -13.82
CA SER A 168 -5.25 -19.74 -12.59
C SER A 168 -3.95 -19.00 -12.90
N ILE A 169 -3.14 -19.50 -13.83
CA ILE A 169 -1.91 -18.83 -14.26
C ILE A 169 -2.24 -17.50 -14.95
N LEU A 170 -3.27 -17.48 -15.81
CA LEU A 170 -3.73 -16.25 -16.45
C LEU A 170 -4.17 -15.20 -15.41
N LEU A 171 -4.95 -15.60 -14.42
CA LEU A 171 -5.43 -14.73 -13.33
C LEU A 171 -4.25 -14.14 -12.53
N ILE A 172 -3.32 -15.00 -12.10
CA ILE A 172 -2.11 -14.57 -11.36
C ILE A 172 -1.28 -13.61 -12.21
N SER A 173 -1.12 -13.91 -13.50
CA SER A 173 -0.34 -13.11 -14.44
C SER A 173 -0.96 -11.73 -14.66
N ILE A 174 -2.26 -11.66 -14.94
CA ILE A 174 -2.97 -10.38 -15.13
C ILE A 174 -2.89 -9.54 -13.86
N TYR A 175 -3.17 -10.13 -12.69
CA TYR A 175 -3.12 -9.41 -11.42
C TYR A 175 -1.71 -8.86 -11.14
N SER A 176 -0.67 -9.67 -11.38
CA SER A 176 0.72 -9.27 -11.18
C SER A 176 1.16 -8.20 -12.19
N LEU A 177 0.73 -8.32 -13.44
CA LEU A 177 1.03 -7.35 -14.50
C LEU A 177 0.46 -5.98 -14.16
N VAL A 178 -0.80 -5.90 -13.69
CA VAL A 178 -1.40 -4.63 -13.27
C VAL A 178 -0.57 -3.96 -12.16
N HIS A 179 -0.10 -4.73 -11.18
CA HIS A 179 0.77 -4.21 -10.11
C HIS A 179 2.11 -3.71 -10.67
N ILE A 180 2.78 -4.52 -11.49
CA ILE A 180 4.05 -4.14 -12.11
C ILE A 180 3.90 -2.87 -12.96
N SER A 181 2.87 -2.79 -13.81
CA SER A 181 2.62 -1.63 -14.66
C SER A 181 2.47 -0.35 -13.85
N ILE A 182 1.77 -0.43 -12.71
CA ILE A 182 1.59 0.72 -11.82
C ILE A 182 2.89 1.08 -11.09
N GLY A 183 3.68 0.10 -10.66
CA GLY A 183 4.99 0.33 -10.06
C GLY A 183 5.96 1.02 -11.01
N ILE A 184 6.05 0.54 -12.24
CA ILE A 184 6.84 1.16 -13.30
C ILE A 184 6.35 2.58 -13.58
N TYR A 185 5.04 2.76 -13.75
CA TYR A 185 4.45 4.08 -14.00
C TYR A 185 4.79 5.08 -12.90
N LEU A 186 4.61 4.69 -11.63
CA LEU A 186 4.87 5.56 -10.48
C LEU A 186 6.37 5.86 -10.31
N ALA A 187 7.24 4.87 -10.53
CA ALA A 187 8.69 5.06 -10.52
C ALA A 187 9.14 6.09 -11.57
N LEU A 188 8.63 6.01 -12.80
CA LEU A 188 8.91 7.00 -13.84
C LEU A 188 8.44 8.40 -13.46
N LYS A 189 7.27 8.51 -12.81
CA LYS A 189 6.77 9.80 -12.33
C LYS A 189 7.62 10.34 -11.18
N ALA A 190 8.08 9.48 -10.26
CA ALA A 190 8.87 9.85 -9.10
C ALA A 190 10.19 10.55 -9.49
N VAL A 191 10.92 9.99 -10.45
CA VAL A 191 12.19 10.56 -10.96
C VAL A 191 11.97 11.94 -11.60
N SER A 192 10.81 12.17 -12.21
CA SER A 192 10.46 13.46 -12.81
C SER A 192 9.92 14.50 -11.82
N LEU A 193 9.66 14.09 -10.58
CA LEU A 193 8.93 14.89 -9.61
C LEU A 193 9.74 16.06 -9.03
N PRO A 194 11.05 15.92 -8.70
CA PRO A 194 11.88 17.05 -8.26
C PRO A 194 11.81 18.26 -9.19
N LYS A 195 11.96 18.04 -10.51
CA LYS A 195 11.87 19.08 -11.54
C LYS A 195 10.51 19.79 -11.57
N LYS A 196 9.42 19.05 -11.33
CA LYS A 196 8.06 19.62 -11.32
C LYS A 196 7.77 20.39 -10.04
N LEU A 197 8.35 19.97 -8.92
CA LEU A 197 8.19 20.64 -7.63
C LEU A 197 8.84 22.02 -7.65
N ALA A 198 9.97 22.20 -8.35
CA ALA A 198 10.61 23.49 -8.52
C ALA A 198 9.68 24.56 -9.11
N VAL A 199 8.93 24.22 -10.16
CA VAL A 199 8.05 25.16 -10.89
C VAL A 199 6.76 25.48 -10.10
N LYS A 200 6.23 24.51 -9.35
CA LYS A 200 4.89 24.61 -8.74
C LYS A 200 4.88 25.18 -7.31
N SER A 201 6.06 25.27 -6.69
CA SER A 201 6.25 25.49 -5.25
C SER A 201 5.76 26.86 -4.74
N HIS A 202 6.10 27.93 -5.45
CA HIS A 202 5.88 29.30 -4.98
C HIS A 202 4.39 29.67 -4.92
N LEU A 203 3.64 29.42 -6.00
CA LEU A 203 2.23 29.79 -6.12
C LEU A 203 1.32 29.07 -5.11
N LEU A 204 1.59 27.79 -4.84
CA LEU A 204 0.77 26.99 -3.92
C LEU A 204 1.01 27.36 -2.46
N THR A 205 2.24 27.71 -2.10
CA THR A 205 2.61 27.99 -0.70
C THR A 205 1.95 29.29 -0.21
N GLU A 206 1.93 30.32 -1.04
CA GLU A 206 1.27 31.59 -0.71
C GLU A 206 -0.25 31.44 -0.54
N ALA A 207 -0.90 30.70 -1.45
CA ALA A 207 -2.34 30.41 -1.34
C ALA A 207 -2.68 29.63 -0.06
N PHE A 208 -1.82 28.70 0.38
CA PHE A 208 -2.04 27.94 1.60
C PHE A 208 -1.87 28.78 2.88
N LYS A 209 -0.91 29.71 2.92
CA LYS A 209 -0.73 30.63 4.06
C LYS A 209 -1.97 31.49 4.30
N VAL A 210 -2.60 31.98 3.25
CA VAL A 210 -3.85 32.76 3.32
C VAL A 210 -5.01 31.93 3.89
N TYR A 211 -5.07 30.64 3.59
CA TYR A 211 -6.09 29.75 4.15
C TYR A 211 -5.91 29.47 5.64
N LEU A 212 -4.66 29.44 6.14
CA LEU A 212 -4.36 29.22 7.57
C LEU A 212 -4.83 30.38 8.46
N THR A 213 -4.99 31.58 7.90
CA THR A 213 -5.47 32.77 8.61
C THR A 213 -7.00 32.89 8.70
N GLU A 214 -7.75 32.07 7.95
CA GLU A 214 -9.22 32.04 8.04
C GLU A 214 -9.70 30.95 9.02
N ASP A 215 -10.59 31.36 9.91
CA ASP A 215 -11.02 30.68 11.14
C ASP A 215 -11.35 29.16 11.00
N LEU A 216 -10.59 28.34 11.73
CA LEU A 216 -10.61 26.87 11.65
C LEU A 216 -11.69 26.18 12.50
N PHE A 217 -12.57 26.94 13.19
CA PHE A 217 -13.56 26.39 14.12
C PHE A 217 -15.02 26.73 13.77
N SER A 218 -15.47 26.45 12.56
CA SER A 218 -16.90 26.15 12.32
C SER A 218 -17.14 24.64 12.41
N GLY A 219 -17.30 24.17 13.65
CA GLY A 219 -17.60 22.78 13.96
C GLY A 219 -18.91 22.32 13.34
N LYS A 220 -18.85 21.52 12.27
CA LYS A 220 -19.97 20.66 11.89
C LYS A 220 -19.98 19.43 12.79
N LYS A 221 -21.03 19.31 13.60
CA LYS A 221 -21.34 18.15 14.45
C LYS A 221 -21.14 16.84 13.69
N SER A 222 -20.35 15.93 14.26
CA SER A 222 -20.21 14.57 13.77
C SER A 222 -21.56 13.86 13.83
N THR A 223 -22.04 13.39 12.68
CA THR A 223 -23.16 12.46 12.64
C THR A 223 -22.69 11.13 13.19
N LYS A 224 -23.39 10.62 14.22
CA LYS A 224 -23.10 9.32 14.84
C LYS A 224 -23.02 8.23 13.76
N PRO A 225 -22.02 7.33 13.78
CA PRO A 225 -22.01 6.21 12.86
C PRO A 225 -23.22 5.31 13.15
N LYS A 226 -24.11 5.17 12.15
CA LYS A 226 -25.16 4.14 12.19
C LYS A 226 -24.50 2.78 12.28
N ARG A 227 -24.82 2.02 13.33
CA ARG A 227 -24.38 0.63 13.56
C ARG A 227 -24.79 -0.23 12.37
N TRP A 228 -23.84 -0.53 11.49
CA TRP A 228 -24.02 -1.41 10.32
C TRP A 228 -23.73 -2.89 10.61
N PHE A 229 -23.45 -3.25 11.86
CA PHE A 229 -23.21 -4.63 12.27
C PHE A 229 -24.47 -5.26 12.88
N LYS A 230 -25.38 -5.66 11.99
CA LYS A 230 -26.22 -6.86 12.16
C LYS A 230 -26.50 -7.44 10.79
N LYS A 231 -25.50 -8.07 10.17
CA LYS A 231 -25.75 -8.88 8.97
C LYS A 231 -25.54 -10.34 9.31
N LYS A 232 -26.60 -11.13 9.14
CA LYS A 232 -26.64 -12.61 9.18
C LYS A 232 -25.82 -13.26 8.06
N SER A 233 -24.80 -12.58 7.52
CA SER A 233 -24.03 -13.04 6.35
C SER A 233 -23.06 -14.15 6.68
N GLY A 234 -22.62 -14.28 7.94
CA GLY A 234 -21.81 -15.42 8.38
C GLY A 234 -22.60 -16.73 8.36
N ILE A 235 -23.87 -16.69 8.80
CA ILE A 235 -24.76 -17.86 8.77
C ILE A 235 -25.12 -18.22 7.33
N LEU A 236 -25.40 -17.23 6.47
CA LEU A 236 -25.67 -17.49 5.05
C LEU A 236 -24.45 -18.09 4.33
N LEU A 237 -23.24 -17.64 4.65
CA LEU A 237 -21.99 -18.22 4.13
C LEU A 237 -21.80 -19.66 4.62
N ILE A 238 -22.05 -19.92 5.91
CA ILE A 238 -21.94 -21.27 6.49
C ILE A 238 -22.98 -22.21 5.87
N VAL A 239 -24.23 -21.76 5.74
CA VAL A 239 -25.31 -22.52 5.07
C VAL A 239 -24.97 -22.78 3.61
N PHE A 240 -24.42 -21.80 2.90
CA PHE A 240 -23.96 -21.95 1.51
C PHE A 240 -22.81 -22.95 1.38
N LEU A 241 -21.83 -22.91 2.31
CA LEU A 241 -20.72 -23.87 2.35
C LEU A 241 -21.19 -25.29 2.69
N VAL A 242 -22.13 -25.42 3.62
CA VAL A 242 -22.76 -26.71 3.98
C VAL A 242 -23.59 -27.25 2.82
N LEU A 243 -24.34 -26.41 2.12
CA LEU A 243 -25.10 -26.79 0.92
C LEU A 243 -24.16 -27.25 -0.21
N LEU A 244 -23.04 -26.56 -0.45
CA LEU A 244 -22.02 -26.98 -1.42
C LEU A 244 -21.40 -28.33 -1.03
N MET A 245 -21.15 -28.56 0.26
CA MET A 245 -20.64 -29.84 0.78
C MET A 245 -21.62 -30.98 0.52
N ILE A 246 -22.92 -30.75 0.76
CA ILE A 246 -23.99 -31.73 0.53
C ILE A 246 -24.17 -32.00 -0.98
N LEU A 247 -24.14 -30.96 -1.83
CA LEU A 247 -24.25 -31.09 -3.28
C LEU A 247 -23.07 -31.87 -3.90
N THR A 248 -21.88 -31.77 -3.29
CA THR A 248 -20.71 -32.55 -3.69
C THR A 248 -20.89 -34.05 -3.37
N TYR A 249 -21.69 -34.38 -2.34
CA TYR A 249 -21.94 -35.75 -1.91
C TYR A 249 -23.13 -36.41 -2.63
N LEU A 250 -24.11 -35.61 -3.06
CA LEU A 250 -25.34 -36.09 -3.71
C LEU A 250 -25.23 -36.23 -5.24
N SER A 251 -24.16 -35.75 -5.86
CA SER A 251 -23.95 -35.85 -7.31
C SER A 251 -23.05 -37.05 -7.65
N PRO A 252 -23.56 -38.15 -8.25
CA PRO A 252 -22.83 -39.42 -8.39
C PRO A 252 -21.72 -39.44 -9.46
N GLY A 253 -21.32 -38.28 -9.98
CA GLY A 253 -20.36 -38.15 -11.09
C GLY A 253 -18.93 -37.77 -10.70
N PHE A 254 -18.62 -37.61 -9.41
CA PHE A 254 -17.29 -37.19 -8.98
C PHE A 254 -16.39 -38.40 -8.73
N GLU A 255 -15.39 -38.57 -9.60
CA GLU A 255 -14.38 -39.63 -9.51
C GLU A 255 -13.79 -39.81 -8.10
N LYS A 256 -13.55 -41.07 -7.73
CA LYS A 256 -13.19 -41.56 -6.38
C LYS A 256 -11.95 -40.94 -5.69
N ASN A 257 -11.29 -39.93 -6.28
CA ASN A 257 -10.08 -39.31 -5.72
C ASN A 257 -10.20 -37.79 -5.43
N ARG A 258 -11.19 -37.08 -6.01
CA ARG A 258 -11.30 -35.61 -5.84
C ARG A 258 -11.79 -35.19 -4.45
N ALA A 259 -12.73 -35.94 -3.87
CA ALA A 259 -13.20 -35.69 -2.51
C ALA A 259 -12.07 -35.81 -1.47
N TYR A 260 -11.16 -36.76 -1.69
CA TYR A 260 -9.96 -36.92 -0.87
C TYR A 260 -8.99 -35.74 -1.05
N GLU A 261 -8.73 -35.29 -2.28
CA GLU A 261 -7.91 -34.08 -2.54
C GLU A 261 -8.45 -32.83 -1.82
N ILE A 262 -9.78 -32.63 -1.84
CA ILE A 262 -10.45 -31.52 -1.15
C ILE A 262 -10.35 -31.67 0.37
N LEU A 263 -10.58 -32.87 0.91
CA LEU A 263 -10.46 -33.14 2.34
C LEU A 263 -9.03 -32.87 2.84
N VAL A 264 -8.02 -33.35 2.11
CA VAL A 264 -6.60 -33.09 2.41
C VAL A 264 -6.30 -31.60 2.38
N MET A 265 -6.82 -30.85 1.40
CA MET A 265 -6.68 -29.38 1.35
C MET A 265 -7.27 -28.71 2.59
N LEU A 266 -8.46 -29.12 3.03
CA LEU A 266 -9.12 -28.55 4.22
C LEU A 266 -8.36 -28.87 5.50
N VAL A 267 -7.97 -30.14 5.69
CA VAL A 267 -7.18 -30.57 6.86
C VAL A 267 -5.83 -29.85 6.89
N ARG A 268 -5.13 -29.76 5.75
CA ARG A 268 -3.88 -29.00 5.63
C ARG A 268 -4.09 -27.53 6.00
N SER A 269 -5.11 -26.88 5.46
CA SER A 269 -5.40 -25.48 5.75
C SER A 269 -5.66 -25.26 7.24
N PHE A 270 -6.42 -26.17 7.88
CA PHE A 270 -6.66 -26.15 9.32
C PHE A 270 -5.37 -26.32 10.12
N VAL A 271 -4.56 -27.34 9.79
CA VAL A 271 -3.28 -27.62 10.49
C VAL A 271 -2.30 -26.46 10.34
N ILE A 272 -2.10 -25.93 9.13
CA ILE A 272 -1.20 -24.79 8.88
C ILE A 272 -1.70 -23.56 9.65
N THR A 273 -3.00 -23.30 9.62
CA THR A 273 -3.60 -22.17 10.34
C THR A 273 -3.44 -22.34 11.85
N PHE A 274 -3.65 -23.55 12.38
CA PHE A 274 -3.46 -23.86 13.78
C PHE A 274 -1.99 -23.66 14.21
N ILE A 275 -1.03 -24.22 13.47
CA ILE A 275 0.40 -24.03 13.73
C ILE A 275 0.76 -22.54 13.66
N TRP A 276 0.25 -21.82 12.66
CA TRP A 276 0.48 -20.39 12.52
C TRP A 276 -0.02 -19.62 13.75
N PHE A 277 -1.25 -19.85 14.20
CA PHE A 277 -1.82 -19.09 15.33
C PHE A 277 -1.27 -19.51 16.70
N VAL A 278 -0.97 -20.79 16.91
CA VAL A 278 -0.53 -21.30 18.22
C VAL A 278 0.98 -21.15 18.42
N ILE A 279 1.78 -21.34 17.37
CA ILE A 279 3.25 -21.41 17.49
C ILE A 279 3.91 -20.21 16.83
N VAL A 280 3.67 -20.01 15.54
CA VAL A 280 4.45 -19.04 14.74
C VAL A 280 4.10 -17.60 15.10
N SER A 281 2.82 -17.27 15.11
CA SER A 281 2.31 -15.91 15.34
C SER A 281 2.72 -15.36 16.72
N PRO A 282 2.53 -16.08 17.85
CA PRO A 282 2.97 -15.58 19.16
C PRO A 282 4.47 -15.33 19.23
N TYR A 283 5.28 -16.24 18.67
CA TYR A 283 6.74 -16.08 18.62
C TYR A 283 7.14 -14.84 17.82
N VAL A 284 6.62 -14.70 16.61
CA VAL A 284 6.98 -13.61 15.70
C VAL A 284 6.46 -12.27 16.23
N ILE A 285 5.24 -12.20 16.75
CA ILE A 285 4.68 -10.99 17.37
C ILE A 285 5.51 -10.59 18.59
N THR A 286 5.93 -11.54 19.43
CA THR A 286 6.76 -11.22 20.61
C THR A 286 8.11 -10.63 20.20
N LYS A 287 8.79 -11.22 19.20
CA LYS A 287 10.05 -10.69 18.68
C LYS A 287 9.86 -9.32 18.02
N PHE A 288 8.78 -9.16 17.26
CA PHE A 288 8.43 -7.90 16.62
C PHE A 288 8.16 -6.80 17.66
N ASN A 289 7.36 -7.07 18.69
CA ASN A 289 7.07 -6.10 19.75
C ASN A 289 8.34 -5.69 20.49
N LYS A 290 9.24 -6.64 20.82
CA LYS A 290 10.55 -6.33 21.40
C LYS A 290 11.39 -5.43 20.48
N PHE A 291 11.38 -5.70 19.17
CA PHE A 291 12.06 -4.86 18.19
C PHE A 291 11.48 -3.43 18.16
N ILE A 292 10.15 -3.31 18.15
CA ILE A 292 9.47 -2.02 18.15
C ILE A 292 9.76 -1.24 19.43
N GLU A 293 9.65 -1.86 20.60
CA GLU A 293 9.92 -1.21 21.88
C GLU A 293 11.36 -0.69 21.95
N LYS A 294 12.35 -1.53 21.63
CA LYS A 294 13.76 -1.12 21.61
C LYS A 294 13.99 0.10 20.71
N ASN A 295 13.53 0.04 19.46
CA ASN A 295 13.78 1.12 18.50
C ASN A 295 12.92 2.37 18.79
N LYS A 296 11.75 2.23 19.43
CA LYS A 296 10.93 3.37 19.84
C LYS A 296 11.67 4.25 20.84
N PHE A 297 12.38 3.67 21.80
CA PHE A 297 13.18 4.42 22.76
C PHE A 297 14.42 5.03 22.10
N GLU A 298 15.19 4.25 21.35
CA GLU A 298 16.41 4.73 20.66
C GLU A 298 16.13 5.87 19.67
N ARG A 299 14.95 5.87 19.02
CA ARG A 299 14.57 6.84 17.98
C ARG A 299 13.45 7.79 18.40
N ALA A 300 13.17 7.91 19.69
CA ALA A 300 12.03 8.70 20.20
C ALA A 300 12.03 10.14 19.67
N SER A 301 13.20 10.80 19.66
CA SER A 301 13.35 12.17 19.15
C SER A 301 13.02 12.28 17.65
N GLU A 302 13.46 11.31 16.84
CA GLU A 302 13.20 11.28 15.40
C GLU A 302 11.71 11.04 15.12
N ILE A 303 11.12 10.07 15.81
CA ILE A 303 9.70 9.73 15.70
C ILE A 303 8.84 10.93 16.08
N ASN A 304 9.11 11.56 17.23
CA ASN A 304 8.33 12.71 17.72
C ASN A 304 8.36 13.88 16.73
N LYS A 305 9.54 14.20 16.17
CA LYS A 305 9.69 15.24 15.14
C LYS A 305 8.87 14.94 13.89
N VAL A 306 8.86 13.68 13.47
CA VAL A 306 8.09 13.24 12.29
C VAL A 306 6.58 13.29 12.56
N THR A 307 6.13 12.74 13.69
CA THR A 307 4.70 12.69 14.04
C THR A 307 4.11 14.06 14.35
N ALA A 308 4.94 15.01 14.81
CA ALA A 308 4.53 16.41 15.02
C ALA A 308 4.03 17.09 13.72
N LEU A 309 4.41 16.58 12.54
CA LEU A 309 3.95 17.11 11.24
C LEU A 309 2.54 16.61 10.85
N PHE A 310 1.99 15.61 11.54
CA PHE A 310 0.75 14.93 11.11
C PHE A 310 -0.51 15.82 11.21
N PRO A 311 -0.69 16.64 12.27
CA PRO A 311 -1.79 17.59 12.33
C PRO A 311 -1.76 18.57 11.15
N GLU A 312 -0.58 19.02 10.74
CA GLU A 312 -0.41 19.91 9.59
C GLU A 312 -0.73 19.22 8.26
N PHE A 313 -0.31 17.96 8.08
CA PHE A 313 -0.72 17.18 6.91
C PHE A 313 -2.24 17.06 6.80
N ARG A 314 -2.94 16.90 7.93
CA ARG A 314 -4.41 16.90 7.95
C ARG A 314 -4.99 18.26 7.52
N LYS A 315 -4.40 19.38 7.98
CA LYS A 315 -4.81 20.74 7.54
C LYS A 315 -4.60 20.91 6.03
N ILE A 316 -3.44 20.52 5.51
CA ILE A 316 -3.11 20.55 4.08
C ILE A 316 -4.12 19.72 3.27
N ILE A 317 -4.40 18.48 3.68
CA ILE A 317 -5.36 17.60 3.01
C ILE A 317 -6.76 18.23 2.98
N ASN A 318 -7.21 18.82 4.09
CA ASN A 318 -8.51 19.48 4.15
C ASN A 318 -8.56 20.70 3.22
N TYR A 319 -7.51 21.52 3.23
CA TYR A 319 -7.39 22.68 2.35
C TYR A 319 -7.43 22.26 0.87
N THR A 320 -6.56 21.35 0.45
CA THR A 320 -6.47 20.95 -0.97
C THR A 320 -7.74 20.24 -1.45
N TRP A 321 -8.45 19.55 -0.56
CA TRP A 321 -9.75 18.97 -0.89
C TRP A 321 -10.82 20.03 -1.17
N LYS A 322 -10.82 21.13 -0.41
CA LYS A 322 -11.69 22.28 -0.64
C LYS A 322 -11.27 23.07 -1.88
N ALA A 323 -9.99 23.41 -1.99
CA ALA A 323 -9.44 24.18 -3.12
C ALA A 323 -9.61 23.46 -4.47
N SER A 324 -9.66 22.13 -4.48
CA SER A 324 -9.92 21.34 -5.69
C SER A 324 -11.41 21.23 -6.07
N ALA A 325 -12.33 21.83 -5.30
CA ALA A 325 -13.77 21.69 -5.51
C ALA A 325 -14.26 22.21 -6.87
N GLU A 326 -13.55 23.17 -7.47
CA GLU A 326 -13.85 23.71 -8.80
C GLU A 326 -13.67 22.67 -9.92
N TYR A 327 -12.85 21.65 -9.69
CA TYR A 327 -12.62 20.57 -10.66
C TYR A 327 -13.65 19.44 -10.48
N LYS A 328 -13.98 18.76 -11.58
CA LYS A 328 -14.90 17.61 -11.58
C LYS A 328 -14.17 16.27 -11.72
N LYS A 329 -14.73 15.21 -11.12
CA LYS A 329 -14.35 13.78 -11.30
C LYS A 329 -12.84 13.53 -11.13
N LEU A 330 -12.20 12.83 -12.07
CA LEU A 330 -10.79 12.46 -12.04
C LEU A 330 -9.84 13.67 -12.03
N LYS A 331 -10.23 14.78 -12.66
CA LYS A 331 -9.42 16.02 -12.64
C LYS A 331 -9.31 16.56 -11.21
N ARG A 332 -10.38 16.49 -10.43
CA ARG A 332 -10.38 16.85 -9.00
C ARG A 332 -9.43 15.99 -8.20
N ILE A 333 -9.53 14.66 -8.32
CA ILE A 333 -8.68 13.72 -7.57
C ILE A 333 -7.20 13.96 -7.93
N ARG A 334 -6.88 14.10 -9.22
CA ARG A 334 -5.51 14.37 -9.67
C ARG A 334 -4.97 15.71 -9.13
N LYS A 335 -5.78 16.76 -9.16
CA LYS A 335 -5.39 18.09 -8.64
C LYS A 335 -5.19 18.05 -7.12
N PHE A 336 -6.15 17.48 -6.39
CA PHE A 336 -6.10 17.25 -4.94
C PHE A 336 -4.83 16.50 -4.53
N LEU A 337 -4.56 15.34 -5.13
CA LEU A 337 -3.38 14.54 -4.79
C LEU A 337 -2.08 15.28 -5.12
N SER A 338 -2.02 15.91 -6.29
CA SER A 338 -0.84 16.68 -6.69
C SER A 338 -0.55 17.83 -5.75
N ASP A 339 -1.56 18.65 -5.40
CA ASP A 339 -1.37 19.82 -4.56
C ASP A 339 -1.08 19.41 -3.10
N SER A 340 -1.69 18.33 -2.61
CA SER A 340 -1.42 17.79 -1.28
C SER A 340 0.04 17.36 -1.14
N ILE A 341 0.55 16.58 -2.10
CA ILE A 341 1.95 16.12 -2.08
C ILE A 341 2.91 17.31 -2.13
N VAL A 342 2.64 18.30 -3.00
CA VAL A 342 3.50 19.49 -3.14
C VAL A 342 3.55 20.28 -1.83
N LEU A 343 2.39 20.58 -1.24
CA LEU A 343 2.33 21.34 0.02
C LEU A 343 2.97 20.58 1.19
N MET A 344 2.69 19.28 1.34
CA MET A 344 3.31 18.49 2.41
C MET A 344 4.85 18.47 2.31
N LEU A 345 5.40 18.46 1.09
CA LEU A 345 6.84 18.47 0.85
C LEU A 345 7.50 19.84 1.08
N ILE A 346 6.81 20.94 0.78
CA ILE A 346 7.46 22.26 0.62
C ILE A 346 7.08 23.25 1.74
N THR A 347 5.88 23.17 2.30
CA THR A 347 5.40 24.18 3.26
C THR A 347 6.27 24.18 4.51
N LYS A 348 7.15 25.18 4.68
CA LYS A 348 7.88 25.42 5.93
C LYS A 348 6.86 25.64 7.03
N ILE A 349 6.91 24.80 8.06
CA ILE A 349 6.04 24.88 9.22
C ILE A 349 6.94 25.42 10.34
N ASN A 350 6.53 26.51 10.98
CA ASN A 350 7.16 26.93 12.23
C ASN A 350 6.84 25.84 13.26
N THR A 351 7.83 25.01 13.58
CA THR A 351 7.75 24.04 14.68
C THR A 351 8.14 24.66 16.02
N ASP A 352 8.34 25.97 16.05
CA ASP A 352 8.64 26.73 17.26
C ASP A 352 7.31 27.26 17.81
N GLY A 353 6.67 26.40 18.61
CA GLY A 353 5.53 26.69 19.46
C GLY A 353 5.67 25.90 20.74
#